data_AF-A0A359IB44-F1
#
_entry.id   AF-A0A359IB44-F1
#
_cell.length_a   1.000
_cell.length_b   1.000
_cell.length_c   1.000
_cell.angle_alpha   90.00
_cell.angle_beta   90.00
_cell.angle_gamma   90.00
#
_symmetry.space_group_name_H-M   'P 1'
#
loop_
_entity.id
_entity.type
_entity.pdbx_description
1 polymer ?
#
loop_
_entity_poly.entity_id
_entity_poly.type
_entity_poly.pdbx_seq_one_letter_code
_entity_poly.pdbx_strand_id
1 'polypeptide(L)'
;MKTLYVILASIVGTGMITSCSDNEPVVERDTGNAISFGALVPNTTRSAATTTSTINSFQVYAFTAGKPYMENVTVNRDGATWSYSPIMYWPETPVNFYAYSPDISNSPDVESSGLNS
;
A
#
# COMPACT_ATOMS: atom_id res chain seq x y z
N MET A 1 -19.48 -21.35 -60.35
CA MET A 1 -20.47 -20.31 -60.75
C MET A 1 -21.58 -20.38 -59.71
N LYS A 2 -21.72 -19.46 -58.75
CA LYS A 2 -21.87 -18.01 -58.88
C LYS A 2 -21.30 -17.29 -57.64
N THR A 3 -20.54 -16.25 -57.91
CA THR A 3 -20.05 -15.21 -56.99
C THR A 3 -21.19 -14.27 -56.55
N LEU A 4 -20.87 -13.37 -55.60
CA LEU A 4 -21.47 -12.03 -55.34
C LEU A 4 -22.71 -12.03 -54.42
N TYR A 5 -22.85 -11.25 -53.32
CA TYR A 5 -22.41 -9.91 -52.87
C TYR A 5 -22.36 -9.89 -51.31
N VAL A 6 -21.38 -9.35 -50.58
CA VAL A 6 -20.95 -7.94 -50.39
C VAL A 6 -21.91 -7.14 -49.47
N ILE A 7 -21.39 -6.82 -48.26
CA ILE A 7 -21.49 -5.53 -47.53
C ILE A 7 -22.53 -5.30 -46.39
N LEU A 8 -21.96 -4.82 -45.27
CA LEU A 8 -22.42 -3.84 -44.25
C LEU A 8 -23.14 -4.28 -42.96
N ALA A 9 -22.54 -3.79 -41.86
CA ALA A 9 -23.16 -3.16 -40.69
C ALA A 9 -23.69 -4.06 -39.55
N SER A 10 -22.95 -4.07 -38.44
CA SER A 10 -23.43 -3.44 -37.20
C SER A 10 -22.31 -3.37 -36.15
N ILE A 11 -21.78 -2.15 -35.98
CA ILE A 11 -21.10 -1.69 -34.77
C ILE A 11 -22.02 -1.99 -33.57
N VAL A 12 -21.53 -2.76 -32.60
CA VAL A 12 -22.07 -2.76 -31.25
C VAL A 12 -20.93 -2.33 -30.34
N GLY A 13 -20.89 -1.01 -30.11
CA GLY A 13 -20.09 -0.43 -29.05
C GLY A 13 -20.59 -0.98 -27.72
N THR A 14 -19.71 -1.68 -27.01
CA THR A 14 -19.99 -2.11 -25.64
C THR A 14 -18.88 -1.57 -24.75
N GLY A 15 -19.27 -0.72 -23.81
CA GLY A 15 -18.55 -0.42 -22.59
C GLY A 15 -17.23 0.29 -22.77
N MET A 16 -17.25 1.63 -22.75
CA MET A 16 -16.13 2.35 -22.18
C MET A 16 -15.97 1.82 -20.75
N ILE A 17 -14.91 1.06 -20.48
CA ILE A 17 -14.51 0.78 -19.11
C ILE A 17 -13.95 2.10 -18.59
N THR A 18 -14.80 2.95 -18.03
CA THR A 18 -14.37 4.11 -17.27
C THR A 18 -13.82 3.59 -15.94
N SER A 19 -12.66 2.92 -15.98
CA SER A 19 -11.89 2.63 -14.77
C SER A 19 -11.18 3.90 -14.35
N CYS A 20 -11.95 4.93 -13.96
CA CYS A 20 -11.46 5.98 -13.08
C CYS A 20 -11.55 5.44 -11.66
N SER A 21 -10.65 4.53 -11.34
CA SER A 21 -10.16 4.40 -9.98
C SER A 21 -8.71 4.82 -10.06
N ASP A 22 -8.31 5.78 -9.21
CA ASP A 22 -6.91 6.10 -8.93
C ASP A 22 -6.25 4.86 -8.29
N ASN A 23 -6.10 3.81 -9.09
CA ASN A 23 -5.33 2.63 -8.76
C ASN A 23 -3.88 3.03 -8.98
N GLU A 24 -3.30 3.71 -8.00
CA GLU A 24 -1.85 3.71 -7.85
C GLU A 24 -1.41 2.24 -7.85
N PRO A 25 -0.69 1.78 -8.88
CA PRO A 25 -0.32 0.38 -8.96
C PRO A 25 0.64 0.11 -7.81
N VAL A 26 0.21 -0.69 -6.84
CA VAL A 26 1.15 -1.37 -5.95
C VAL A 26 1.99 -2.25 -6.87
N VAL A 27 3.20 -1.78 -7.18
CA VAL A 27 4.14 -2.53 -8.01
C VAL A 27 4.58 -3.73 -7.18
N GLU A 28 3.88 -4.86 -7.33
CA GLU A 28 4.33 -6.15 -6.82
C GLU A 28 5.66 -6.50 -7.50
N ARG A 29 6.75 -6.40 -6.74
CA ARG A 29 8.03 -6.99 -7.13
C ARG A 29 7.86 -8.50 -7.03
N ASP A 30 8.11 -9.21 -8.12
CA ASP A 30 8.31 -10.67 -8.10
C ASP A 30 9.60 -10.95 -7.32
N THR A 31 9.42 -11.08 -6.00
CA THR A 31 10.50 -11.30 -5.04
C THR A 31 10.49 -12.77 -4.58
N GLY A 32 9.82 -13.65 -5.35
CA GLY A 32 9.50 -15.01 -4.95
C GLY A 32 8.58 -15.05 -3.73
N ASN A 33 8.95 -15.85 -2.72
CA ASN A 33 8.18 -16.00 -1.47
C ASN A 33 8.49 -14.91 -0.41
N ALA A 34 9.17 -13.83 -0.79
CA ALA A 34 9.46 -12.74 0.14
C ALA A 34 8.20 -11.90 0.40
N ILE A 35 8.10 -11.37 1.62
CA ILE A 35 7.00 -10.49 2.01
C ILE A 35 7.24 -9.12 1.36
N SER A 36 6.27 -8.63 0.60
CA SER A 36 6.27 -7.30 0.01
C SER A 36 5.26 -6.41 0.72
N PHE A 37 5.60 -5.13 0.89
CA PHE A 37 4.71 -4.16 1.52
C PHE A 37 4.28 -3.08 0.52
N GLY A 38 3.10 -2.50 0.76
CA GLY A 38 2.60 -1.35 0.04
C GLY A 38 1.58 -0.60 0.89
N ALA A 39 1.48 0.71 0.71
CA ALA A 39 0.47 1.54 1.35
C ALA A 39 -0.53 2.05 0.32
N LEU A 40 -1.81 1.87 0.60
CA LEU A 40 -2.92 2.42 -0.18
C LEU A 40 -3.64 3.43 0.70
N VAL A 41 -3.74 4.69 0.26
CA VAL A 41 -4.57 5.68 0.94
C VAL A 41 -5.87 5.85 0.14
N PRO A 42 -7.04 5.48 0.68
CA PRO A 42 -8.29 5.78 0.02
C PRO A 42 -8.53 7.30 0.01
N ASN A 43 -8.97 7.84 -1.12
CA ASN A 43 -9.41 9.24 -1.28
C ASN A 43 -10.63 9.51 -0.37
N THR A 44 -10.42 9.79 0.91
CA THR A 44 -11.48 10.18 1.85
C THR A 44 -11.51 11.70 2.02
N THR A 45 -12.68 12.30 1.78
CA THR A 45 -12.93 13.74 1.63
C THR A 45 -13.05 14.51 2.95
N ARG A 46 -12.35 14.10 4.02
CA ARG A 46 -12.41 14.83 5.31
C ARG A 46 -11.03 15.14 5.88
N SER A 47 -10.63 16.40 5.64
CA SER A 47 -9.67 17.24 6.36
C SER A 47 -8.20 16.82 6.37
N ALA A 48 -7.35 17.74 5.87
CA ALA A 48 -5.89 17.69 5.77
C ALA A 48 -5.37 16.32 5.31
N ALA A 49 -5.46 16.07 4.01
CA ALA A 49 -5.12 14.80 3.41
C ALA A 49 -3.71 14.34 3.82
N THR A 50 -3.64 13.30 4.66
CA THR A 50 -2.49 12.38 4.66
C THR A 50 -2.50 11.70 3.31
N THR A 51 -2.05 12.39 2.26
CA THR A 51 -1.96 11.83 0.92
C THR A 51 -0.97 10.66 0.94
N THR A 52 -1.12 9.66 0.07
CA THR A 52 -0.08 8.64 -0.19
C THR A 52 1.28 9.30 -0.49
N SER A 53 1.27 10.55 -0.97
CA SER A 53 2.45 11.39 -1.21
C SER A 53 3.21 11.83 0.05
N THR A 54 2.60 11.77 1.24
CA THR A 54 3.26 12.14 2.51
C THR A 54 3.79 10.95 3.31
N ILE A 55 3.41 9.71 2.96
CA ILE A 55 3.93 8.53 3.64
C ILE A 55 5.25 8.12 2.97
N ASN A 56 6.36 8.62 3.51
CA ASN A 56 7.70 8.21 3.08
C ASN A 56 8.16 6.92 3.75
N SER A 57 7.62 6.61 4.94
CA SER A 57 7.94 5.40 5.68
C SER A 57 6.81 5.01 6.63
N PHE A 58 6.81 3.73 7.02
CA PHE A 58 5.98 3.21 8.09
C PHE A 58 6.71 2.10 8.83
N GLN A 59 6.36 1.91 10.10
CA GLN A 59 6.92 0.88 10.96
C GLN A 59 6.01 -0.34 10.93
N VAL A 60 6.58 -1.54 10.85
CA VAL A 60 5.85 -2.82 10.80
C VAL A 60 6.23 -3.70 11.98
N TYR A 61 5.21 -4.26 12.62
CA TYR A 61 5.31 -5.39 13.52
C TYR A 61 4.56 -6.57 12.93
N ALA A 62 5.14 -7.75 13.04
CA ALA A 62 4.51 -8.98 12.59
C ALA A 62 4.64 -10.07 13.66
N PHE A 63 3.60 -10.88 13.81
CA PHE A 63 3.57 -11.99 14.75
C PHE A 63 3.11 -13.27 14.07
N THR A 64 3.77 -14.38 14.39
CA THR A 64 3.37 -15.71 13.93
C THR A 64 3.43 -16.71 15.07
N ALA A 65 2.43 -17.59 15.17
CA ALA A 65 2.31 -18.57 16.26
C ALA A 65 2.50 -17.96 17.67
N GLY A 66 2.02 -16.73 17.89
CA GLY A 66 2.12 -16.02 19.18
C GLY A 66 3.50 -15.46 19.52
N LYS A 67 4.46 -15.46 18.57
CA LYS A 67 5.80 -14.92 18.76
C LYS A 67 6.09 -13.76 17.79
N PRO A 68 6.93 -12.79 18.16
CA PRO A 68 7.40 -11.76 17.23
C PRO A 68 8.10 -12.40 16.03
N TYR A 69 7.78 -11.88 14.84
CA TYR A 69 8.37 -12.27 13.57
C TYR A 69 9.04 -11.09 12.87
N MET A 70 8.44 -9.90 12.96
CA MET A 70 9.07 -8.63 12.64
C MET A 70 8.88 -7.67 13.80
N GLU A 71 9.96 -7.01 14.22
CA GLU A 71 9.95 -6.08 15.34
C GLU A 71 10.45 -4.72 14.87
N ASN A 72 9.54 -3.75 14.82
CA ASN A 72 9.82 -2.37 14.43
C ASN A 72 10.55 -2.24 13.07
N VAL A 73 10.15 -3.02 12.07
CA VAL A 73 10.78 -2.99 10.75
C VAL A 73 10.34 -1.73 10.02
N THR A 74 11.29 -0.86 9.68
CA THR A 74 11.03 0.33 8.86
C THR A 74 10.92 -0.06 7.40
N VAL A 75 9.77 0.25 6.79
CA VAL A 75 9.55 0.16 5.35
C VAL A 75 9.61 1.56 4.77
N ASN A 76 10.49 1.77 3.80
CA ASN A 76 10.72 3.07 3.16
C ASN A 76 10.23 3.08 1.71
N ARG A 77 9.72 4.23 1.30
CA ARG A 77 9.32 4.51 -0.08
C ARG A 77 10.49 5.09 -0.87
N ASP A 78 10.77 4.52 -2.03
CA ASP A 78 11.65 5.07 -3.07
C ASP A 78 10.88 5.15 -4.40
N GLY A 79 10.42 6.35 -4.74
CA GLY A 79 9.50 6.56 -5.86
C GLY A 79 8.19 5.81 -5.68
N ALA A 80 7.90 4.84 -6.54
CA ALA A 80 6.73 3.95 -6.43
C ALA A 80 7.03 2.62 -5.73
N THR A 81 8.26 2.45 -5.22
CA THR A 81 8.73 1.20 -4.64
C THR A 81 8.75 1.27 -3.12
N TRP A 82 8.38 0.19 -2.45
CA TRP A 82 8.59 0.01 -1.02
C TRP A 82 9.73 -0.98 -0.78
N SER A 83 10.63 -0.67 0.15
CA SER A 83 11.76 -1.51 0.51
C SER A 83 11.99 -1.54 2.02
N TYR A 84 12.53 -2.64 2.52
CA TYR A 84 12.87 -2.83 3.93
C TYR A 84 14.03 -3.82 4.06
N SER A 85 14.63 -3.88 5.24
CA SER A 85 15.73 -4.80 5.55
C SER A 85 15.64 -5.24 7.01
N PRO A 86 15.96 -6.51 7.34
CA PRO A 86 16.31 -7.61 6.43
C PRO A 86 15.10 -8.15 5.63
N ILE A 87 15.35 -8.85 4.52
CA ILE A 87 14.29 -9.50 3.72
C ILE A 87 13.69 -10.66 4.53
N MET A 88 12.37 -10.71 4.60
CA MET A 88 11.62 -11.76 5.32
C MET A 88 10.75 -12.55 4.34
N TYR A 89 10.57 -13.84 4.62
CA TYR A 89 9.83 -14.77 3.77
C TYR A 89 8.56 -15.25 4.45
N TRP A 90 7.52 -15.60 3.70
CA TRP A 90 6.32 -16.16 4.31
C TRP A 90 6.62 -17.48 5.03
N PRO A 91 6.33 -17.59 6.34
CA PRO A 91 6.40 -18.86 7.05
C PRO A 91 5.17 -19.73 6.73
N GLU A 92 5.20 -21.00 7.14
CA GLU A 92 4.05 -21.90 6.98
C GLU A 92 2.87 -21.55 7.90
N THR A 93 3.14 -20.81 8.98
CA THR A 93 2.16 -20.39 9.96
C THR A 93 1.54 -19.03 9.62
N PRO A 94 0.26 -18.79 9.92
CA PRO A 94 -0.36 -17.48 9.69
C PRO A 94 0.43 -16.34 10.35
N VAL A 95 0.48 -15.20 9.68
CA VAL A 95 1.18 -13.99 10.14
C VAL A 95 0.18 -12.85 10.28
N ASN A 96 0.20 -12.18 11.43
CA ASN A 96 -0.56 -10.95 11.65
C ASN A 96 0.38 -9.77 11.53
N PHE A 97 0.00 -8.75 10.74
CA PHE A 97 0.78 -7.53 10.55
C PHE A 97 0.08 -6.33 11.17
N TYR A 98 0.87 -5.46 11.77
CA TYR A 98 0.45 -4.19 12.33
C TYR A 98 1.43 -3.13 11.85
N ALA A 99 0.91 -1.99 11.38
CA ALA A 99 1.75 -0.91 10.89
C ALA A 99 1.25 0.46 11.31
N TYR A 100 2.16 1.40 11.49
CA TYR A 100 1.84 2.80 11.79
C TYR A 100 2.79 3.76 11.09
N SER A 101 2.29 4.97 10.84
CA SER A 101 3.01 6.09 10.25
C SER A 101 2.35 7.41 10.68
N PRO A 102 3.10 8.52 10.83
CA PRO A 102 4.57 8.58 10.82
C PRO A 102 5.17 7.87 12.04
N ASP A 103 6.49 7.69 12.07
CA ASP A 103 7.15 7.22 13.29
C ASP A 103 7.04 8.28 14.39
N ILE A 104 6.34 7.94 15.46
CA ILE A 104 6.06 8.81 16.61
C ILE A 104 7.02 8.58 17.78
N SER A 105 8.04 7.74 17.61
CA SER A 105 9.00 7.40 18.68
C SER A 105 9.83 8.61 19.16
N ASN A 106 9.92 9.67 18.35
CA ASN A 106 10.65 10.91 18.66
C ASN A 106 9.71 12.10 18.91
N SER A 107 8.47 11.88 19.35
CA SER A 107 7.61 13.00 19.72
C SER A 107 8.24 13.77 20.88
N PRO A 108 8.40 15.10 20.81
CA PRO A 108 8.82 15.87 21.97
C PRO A 108 7.84 15.60 23.10
N ASP A 109 8.36 15.31 24.30
CA ASP A 109 7.55 15.19 25.50
C ASP A 109 6.68 16.44 25.59
N VAL A 110 5.37 16.28 25.79
CA VAL A 110 4.51 17.40 26.13
C VAL A 110 4.95 17.88 27.50
N GLU A 111 5.83 18.88 27.54
CA GLU A 111 6.14 19.56 28.79
C GLU A 111 4.83 20.13 29.32
N SER A 112 4.30 19.47 30.35
CA SER A 112 3.25 19.99 31.20
C SER A 112 3.79 21.30 31.78
N SER A 113 3.49 22.41 31.10
CA SER A 113 3.70 23.76 31.60
C SER A 113 2.79 23.89 32.82
N GLY A 114 3.32 23.50 33.98
CA GLY A 114 2.63 23.56 35.24
C GLY A 114 2.09 24.97 35.42
N LEU A 115 0.77 25.06 35.59
CA LEU A 115 0.10 26.22 36.14
C LEU A 115 0.72 26.46 37.53
N ASN A 116 1.73 27.32 37.60
CA ASN A 116 2.20 27.87 38.85
C ASN A 116 1.02 28.62 39.49
N SER A 117 0.52 28.06 40.58
CA SER A 117 -0.58 28.57 41.40
C SER A 117 -0.12 29.70 42.30
#